data_AF-Q6SK20-F1
#
_entry.id   AF-Q6SK20-F1
#
_cell.length_a   1.000
_cell.length_b   1.000
_cell.length_c   1.000
_cell.angle_alpha   90.00
_cell.angle_beta   90.00
_cell.angle_gamma   90.00
#
_symmetry.space_group_name_H-M   'P 1'
#
loop_
_entity.id
_entity.type
_entity.pdbx_description
1 polymer ?
#
loop_
_entity_poly.entity_id
_entity_poly.type
_entity_poly.pdbx_seq_one_letter_code
_entity_poly.pdbx_strand_id
1 'polypeptide(L)'
;MTAEPQTDGEEPTEEELTQQFVMWVELMIHDAESVPDTNNERYWCPQWWAHPEAVSRLSALHSAYAQAVTDDTLSAWWVQHWDSHTRVLFSQHGPFENCQTRHTFHDRADSYTPRLLTEPPPTGWTP
;
A
#
# COMPACT_ATOMS: atom_id res chain seq x y z
N MET A 1 -15.14 -41.95 16.41
CA MET A 1 -14.96 -41.14 15.19
C MET A 1 -15.74 -39.87 15.40
N THR A 2 -15.08 -38.85 15.96
CA THR A 2 -15.70 -37.53 16.18
C THR A 2 -15.30 -36.70 14.98
N ALA A 3 -16.27 -36.33 14.13
CA ALA A 3 -16.04 -35.44 13.02
C ALA A 3 -15.65 -34.06 13.57
N GLU A 4 -14.52 -33.53 13.11
CA GLU A 4 -14.16 -32.13 13.35
C GLU A 4 -15.19 -31.23 12.65
N PRO A 5 -15.58 -30.09 13.25
CA PRO A 5 -16.51 -29.19 12.60
C PRO A 5 -15.83 -28.58 11.37
N GLN A 6 -16.42 -28.80 10.19
CA GLN A 6 -16.13 -27.98 9.02
C GLN A 6 -16.58 -26.55 9.34
N THR A 7 -15.63 -25.65 9.55
CA THR A 7 -15.86 -24.22 9.39
C THR A 7 -16.19 -24.00 7.92
N ASP A 8 -17.47 -23.79 7.60
CA ASP A 8 -17.85 -23.11 6.36
C ASP A 8 -17.11 -21.76 6.36
N GLY A 9 -16.17 -21.59 5.43
CA GLY A 9 -15.44 -20.34 5.27
C GLY A 9 -16.40 -19.30 4.71
N GLU A 10 -16.88 -18.41 5.56
CA GLU A 10 -17.70 -17.27 5.12
C GLU A 10 -16.86 -16.36 4.22
N GLU A 11 -17.42 -15.98 3.07
CA GLU A 11 -16.77 -15.02 2.16
C GLU A 11 -16.58 -13.68 2.87
N PRO A 12 -15.40 -13.03 2.73
CA PRO A 12 -15.16 -11.74 3.38
C PRO A 12 -16.18 -10.68 2.95
N THR A 13 -16.64 -9.88 3.91
CA THR A 13 -17.49 -8.72 3.67
C THR A 13 -16.73 -7.63 2.90
N GLU A 14 -17.46 -6.71 2.24
CA GLU A 14 -16.86 -5.57 1.54
C GLU A 14 -16.03 -4.67 2.47
N GLU A 15 -16.46 -4.54 3.73
CA GLU A 15 -15.73 -3.80 4.75
C GLU A 15 -14.40 -4.49 5.10
N GLU A 16 -14.39 -5.82 5.26
CA GLU A 16 -13.17 -6.59 5.52
C GLU A 16 -12.21 -6.53 4.33
N LEU A 17 -12.70 -6.63 3.10
CA LEU A 17 -11.88 -6.48 1.89
C LEU A 17 -11.26 -5.08 1.81
N THR A 18 -12.02 -4.05 2.16
CA THR A 18 -11.52 -2.68 2.22
C THR A 18 -10.43 -2.53 3.28
N GLN A 19 -10.64 -3.07 4.48
CA GLN A 19 -9.65 -3.04 5.55
C GLN A 19 -8.37 -3.81 5.18
N GLN A 20 -8.51 -4.96 4.51
CA GLN A 20 -7.38 -5.74 4.00
C GLN A 20 -6.59 -4.95 2.96
N PHE A 21 -7.27 -4.25 2.04
CA PHE A 21 -6.60 -3.40 1.05
C PHE A 21 -5.85 -2.24 1.71
N VAL A 22 -6.47 -1.54 2.67
CA VAL A 22 -5.82 -0.45 3.40
C VAL A 22 -4.59 -0.96 4.15
N MET A 23 -4.73 -2.06 4.90
CA MET A 23 -3.62 -2.71 5.61
C MET A 23 -2.50 -3.11 4.65
N TRP A 24 -2.84 -3.67 3.48
CA TRP A 24 -1.86 -4.01 2.46
C TRP A 24 -1.10 -2.77 1.99
N VAL A 25 -1.77 -1.65 1.70
CA VAL A 25 -1.09 -0.41 1.30
C VAL A 25 -0.13 0.07 2.39
N GLU A 26 -0.57 0.12 3.64
CA GLU A 26 0.24 0.58 4.77
C GLU A 26 1.51 -0.27 4.95
N LEU A 27 1.37 -1.60 4.91
CA LEU A 27 2.50 -2.52 5.05
C LEU A 27 3.44 -2.45 3.84
N MET A 28 2.92 -2.46 2.62
CA MET A 28 3.72 -2.41 1.41
C MET A 28 4.53 -1.12 1.31
N ILE A 29 3.92 0.02 1.63
CA ILE A 29 4.60 1.32 1.65
C ILE A 29 5.68 1.36 2.74
N HIS A 30 5.41 0.81 3.91
CA HIS A 30 6.41 0.71 4.97
C HIS A 30 7.63 -0.12 4.55
N ASP A 31 7.41 -1.29 3.97
CA ASP A 31 8.49 -2.22 3.61
C ASP A 31 9.31 -1.68 2.43
N ALA A 32 8.64 -1.17 1.40
CA ALA A 32 9.29 -0.73 0.16
C ALA A 32 10.07 0.59 0.30
N GLU A 33 9.60 1.52 1.13
CA GLU A 33 10.23 2.84 1.36
C GLU A 33 10.96 2.89 2.72
N SER A 34 11.36 1.73 3.23
CA SER A 34 12.10 1.58 4.49
C SER A 34 13.50 2.22 4.46
N VAL A 35 14.03 2.54 3.28
CA VAL A 35 15.27 3.31 3.09
C VAL A 35 14.89 4.76 2.77
N PRO A 36 15.18 5.73 3.66
CA PRO A 36 14.84 7.12 3.41
C PRO A 36 15.56 7.68 2.18
N ASP A 37 14.81 8.38 1.34
CA ASP A 37 15.40 9.20 0.28
C ASP A 37 16.17 10.38 0.90
N THR A 38 17.50 10.29 0.91
CA THR A 38 18.37 11.32 1.49
C THR A 38 18.28 12.67 0.78
N ASN A 39 17.84 12.68 -0.49
CA ASN A 39 17.64 13.92 -1.26
C ASN A 39 16.22 14.49 -1.07
N ASN A 40 15.32 13.70 -0.46
CA ASN A 40 13.95 14.06 -0.16
C ASN A 40 13.17 14.50 -1.42
N GLU A 41 13.45 13.89 -2.56
CA GLU A 41 12.87 14.19 -3.88
C GLU A 41 11.57 13.43 -4.12
N ARG A 42 11.24 12.47 -3.25
CA ARG A 42 10.00 11.69 -3.29
C ARG A 42 8.86 12.34 -2.50
N TYR A 43 7.66 12.21 -3.07
CA TYR A 43 6.43 12.78 -2.52
C TYR A 43 5.46 11.67 -2.10
N TRP A 44 4.76 11.90 -0.99
CA TRP A 44 3.73 11.00 -0.48
C TRP A 44 2.77 11.78 0.40
N CYS A 45 1.47 11.66 0.13
CA CYS A 45 0.44 12.15 1.03
C CYS A 45 0.02 11.01 1.97
N PRO A 46 0.12 11.15 3.31
CA PRO A 46 -0.37 10.15 4.26
C PRO A 46 -1.85 9.79 4.05
N GLN A 47 -2.64 10.76 3.56
CA GLN A 47 -4.03 10.60 3.17
C GLN A 47 -4.15 10.14 1.70
N TRP A 48 -3.38 9.14 1.30
CA TRP A 48 -3.31 8.64 -0.09
C TRP A 48 -4.69 8.28 -0.67
N TRP A 49 -5.61 7.84 0.19
CA TRP A 49 -7.00 7.49 -0.13
C TRP A 49 -7.84 8.68 -0.62
N ALA A 50 -7.40 9.92 -0.38
CA ALA A 50 -8.04 11.13 -0.89
C ALA A 50 -7.69 11.43 -2.36
N HIS A 51 -6.82 10.61 -2.98
CA HIS A 51 -6.29 10.82 -4.33
C HIS A 51 -6.75 9.69 -5.27
N PRO A 52 -7.77 9.91 -6.14
CA PRO A 52 -8.33 8.86 -6.98
C PRO A 52 -7.32 8.15 -7.88
N GLU A 53 -6.33 8.88 -8.42
CA GLU A 53 -5.27 8.27 -9.21
C GLU A 53 -4.35 7.39 -8.36
N ALA A 54 -4.02 7.80 -7.13
CA ALA A 54 -3.21 6.99 -6.23
C ALA A 54 -3.95 5.70 -5.84
N VAL A 55 -5.23 5.81 -5.47
CA VAL A 55 -6.10 4.67 -5.17
C VAL A 55 -6.14 3.70 -6.34
N SER A 56 -6.44 4.18 -7.56
CA SER A 56 -6.49 3.33 -8.76
C SER A 56 -5.17 2.59 -9.03
N ARG A 57 -4.03 3.28 -8.89
CA ARG A 57 -2.70 2.67 -9.07
C ARG A 57 -2.41 1.62 -7.99
N LEU A 58 -2.74 1.89 -6.74
CA LEU A 58 -2.52 0.98 -5.61
C LEU A 58 -3.44 -0.25 -5.71
N SER A 59 -4.69 -0.09 -6.13
CA SER A 59 -5.62 -1.22 -6.36
C SER A 59 -5.13 -2.14 -7.49
N ALA A 60 -4.56 -1.57 -8.56
CA ALA A 60 -3.94 -2.34 -9.64
C ALA A 60 -2.70 -3.10 -9.16
N LEU A 61 -1.83 -2.44 -8.37
CA LEU A 61 -0.66 -3.07 -7.76
C LEU A 61 -1.06 -4.22 -6.82
N HIS A 62 -2.07 -4.02 -5.98
CA HIS A 62 -2.59 -5.04 -5.05
C HIS A 62 -3.10 -6.27 -5.78
N SER A 63 -3.91 -6.08 -6.81
CA SER A 63 -4.45 -7.18 -7.62
C SER A 63 -3.33 -7.96 -8.32
N ALA A 64 -2.37 -7.24 -8.92
CA ALA A 64 -1.21 -7.87 -9.57
C ALA A 64 -0.29 -8.59 -8.57
N TYR A 65 -0.17 -8.07 -7.34
CA TYR A 65 0.61 -8.71 -6.28
C TYR A 65 0.00 -10.05 -5.87
N ALA A 66 -1.32 -10.09 -5.63
CA ALA A 66 -2.03 -11.31 -5.26
C ALA A 66 -1.89 -12.40 -6.35
N GLN A 67 -1.98 -12.01 -7.62
CA GLN A 67 -1.71 -12.91 -8.74
C GLN A 67 -0.25 -13.40 -8.72
N ALA A 68 0.71 -12.49 -8.54
CA ALA A 68 2.13 -12.83 -8.55
C ALA A 68 2.54 -13.75 -7.39
N VAL A 69 1.90 -13.65 -6.22
CA VAL A 69 2.05 -14.61 -5.11
C VAL A 69 1.57 -15.99 -5.51
N THR A 70 0.40 -16.09 -6.16
CA THR A 70 -0.20 -17.35 -6.60
C THR A 70 0.64 -18.04 -7.67
N ASP A 71 1.19 -17.26 -8.59
CA ASP A 71 1.93 -17.74 -9.76
C ASP A 71 3.44 -17.90 -9.51
N ASP A 72 3.94 -17.59 -8.31
CA ASP A 72 5.38 -17.54 -7.96
C ASP A 72 6.20 -16.61 -8.89
N THR A 73 5.64 -15.45 -9.22
CA THR A 73 6.24 -14.46 -10.13
C THR A 73 6.53 -13.10 -9.47
N LEU A 74 6.63 -13.07 -8.13
CA LEU A 74 6.86 -11.85 -7.35
C LEU A 74 8.07 -11.02 -7.82
N SER A 75 9.16 -11.66 -8.25
CA SER A 75 10.32 -10.96 -8.78
C SER A 75 9.97 -10.11 -10.01
N ALA A 76 9.17 -10.66 -10.93
CA ALA A 76 8.68 -9.91 -12.08
C ALA A 76 7.70 -8.82 -11.67
N TRP A 77 6.87 -9.07 -10.64
CA TRP A 77 5.95 -8.06 -10.11
C TRP A 77 6.68 -6.80 -9.62
N TRP A 78 7.77 -6.96 -8.86
CA TRP A 78 8.58 -5.83 -8.40
C TRP A 78 9.10 -4.99 -9.56
N VAL A 79 9.73 -5.63 -10.54
CA VAL A 79 10.39 -4.95 -11.66
C VAL A 79 9.38 -4.31 -12.62
N GLN A 80 8.30 -5.03 -12.96
CA GLN A 80 7.38 -4.62 -14.02
C GLN A 80 6.25 -3.74 -13.51
N HIS A 81 5.78 -3.96 -12.28
CA HIS A 81 4.64 -3.26 -11.73
C HIS A 81 5.07 -2.24 -10.67
N TRP A 82 5.68 -2.68 -9.57
CA TRP A 82 6.02 -1.79 -8.45
C TRP A 82 6.93 -0.65 -8.88
N ASP A 83 8.10 -0.95 -9.45
CA ASP A 83 9.10 0.04 -9.85
C ASP A 83 8.58 1.02 -10.90
N SER A 84 7.62 0.59 -11.73
CA SER A 84 7.02 1.41 -12.78
C SER A 84 5.95 2.35 -12.22
N HIS A 85 5.09 1.86 -11.33
CA HIS A 85 4.07 2.68 -10.69
C HIS A 85 4.66 3.67 -9.69
N THR A 86 5.65 3.27 -8.88
CA THR A 86 6.25 4.13 -7.85
C THR A 86 7.00 5.34 -8.42
N ARG A 87 7.59 5.22 -9.61
CA ARG A 87 8.16 6.37 -10.35
C ARG A 87 7.15 7.49 -10.58
N VAL A 88 5.88 7.13 -10.79
CA VAL A 88 4.81 8.12 -10.98
C VAL A 88 4.21 8.50 -9.62
N LEU A 89 3.92 7.51 -8.77
CA LEU A 89 3.28 7.71 -7.47
C LEU A 89 4.07 8.68 -6.59
N PHE A 90 5.40 8.56 -6.57
CA PHE A 90 6.28 9.38 -5.74
C PHE A 90 6.91 10.57 -6.48
N SER A 91 6.48 10.83 -7.71
CA SER A 91 6.96 11.97 -8.50
C SER A 91 6.47 13.31 -7.93
N GLN A 92 7.27 14.36 -8.08
CA GLN A 92 6.86 15.74 -7.79
C GLN A 92 5.63 16.19 -8.58
N HIS A 93 5.42 15.63 -9.77
CA HIS A 93 4.25 15.87 -10.64
C HIS A 93 3.30 14.67 -10.65
N GLY A 94 3.36 13.85 -9.60
CA GLY A 94 2.51 12.67 -9.43
C GLY A 94 1.15 13.01 -8.79
N PRO A 95 0.39 11.98 -8.37
CA PRO A 95 -0.94 12.14 -7.76
C PRO A 95 -1.00 13.07 -6.54
N PHE A 96 0.15 13.31 -5.90
CA PHE A 96 0.30 14.12 -4.68
C PHE A 96 0.86 15.52 -4.92
N GLU A 97 1.03 15.97 -6.17
CA GLU A 97 1.65 17.26 -6.53
C GLU A 97 1.09 18.44 -5.70
N ASN A 98 -0.23 18.52 -5.57
CA ASN A 98 -0.90 19.62 -4.87
C ASN A 98 -0.75 19.59 -3.34
N CYS A 99 -0.41 18.44 -2.75
CA CYS A 99 -0.16 18.33 -1.30
C CYS A 99 1.22 18.86 -0.93
N GLN A 100 2.17 18.85 -1.88
CA GLN A 100 3.59 19.20 -1.67
C GLN A 100 4.22 18.48 -0.46
N THR A 101 3.63 17.36 -0.05
CA THR A 101 4.08 16.59 1.11
C THR A 101 5.18 15.66 0.65
N ARG A 102 6.39 15.95 1.11
CA ARG A 102 7.53 15.05 0.92
C ARG A 102 7.39 13.85 1.84
N HIS A 103 8.18 12.81 1.60
CA HIS A 103 8.21 11.65 2.48
C HIS A 103 8.46 12.05 3.94
N THR A 104 7.50 11.73 4.80
CA THR A 104 7.58 11.95 6.25
C THR A 104 7.50 10.59 6.94
N PHE A 105 8.31 10.40 7.98
CA PHE A 105 8.45 9.11 8.65
C PHE A 105 8.04 9.23 10.12
N HIS A 106 7.51 8.15 10.69
CA HIS A 106 7.35 8.04 12.14
C HIS A 106 8.71 8.14 12.85
N ASP A 107 8.71 8.63 14.09
CA ASP A 107 9.95 8.91 14.83
C ASP A 107 10.80 7.64 15.01
N ARG A 108 12.12 7.80 14.95
CA ARG A 108 13.11 6.71 14.90
C ARG A 108 13.20 5.89 16.19
N ALA A 109 12.57 6.33 17.27
CA ALA A 109 12.69 5.70 18.58
C ALA A 109 12.03 4.31 18.66
N ASP A 110 11.05 4.01 17.80
CA ASP A 110 10.19 2.81 17.95
C ASP A 110 10.39 1.73 16.86
N SER A 111 11.24 1.92 15.85
CA SER A 111 11.44 0.91 14.78
C SER A 111 12.86 0.88 14.21
N TYR A 112 13.38 -0.32 13.97
CA TYR A 112 14.68 -0.54 13.30
C TYR A 112 14.67 -0.05 11.84
N THR A 113 13.47 0.13 11.25
CA THR A 113 13.25 0.61 9.88
C THR A 113 12.28 1.79 9.89
N PRO A 114 12.68 2.97 9.34
CA PRO A 114 11.78 4.10 9.16
C PRO A 114 10.44 3.69 8.52
N ARG A 115 9.33 4.10 9.14
CA ARG A 115 7.98 3.86 8.62
C ARG A 115 7.47 5.11 7.92
N LEU A 116 7.24 5.06 6.62
CA LEU A 116 6.61 6.17 5.90
C LEU A 116 5.19 6.38 6.46
N LEU A 117 4.84 7.64 6.74
CA LEU A 117 3.60 8.00 7.40
C LEU A 117 2.40 7.68 6.49
N THR A 118 1.42 6.98 7.04
CA THR A 118 0.11 6.72 6.43
C THR A 118 -0.99 7.03 7.44
N GLU A 119 -2.12 7.53 6.96
CA GLU A 119 -3.30 7.80 7.79
C GLU A 119 -4.44 6.87 7.35
N PRO A 120 -5.20 6.28 8.31
CA PRO A 120 -6.34 5.45 7.98
C PRO A 120 -7.43 6.30 7.28
N PRO A 121 -8.14 5.73 6.29
CA PRO A 121 -9.28 6.41 5.68
C PRO A 121 -10.42 6.61 6.68
N PRO A 122 -11.35 7.55 6.43
CA PRO A 122 -12.51 7.75 7.28
C PRO A 122 -13.42 6.51 7.28
N THR A 123 -14.18 6.33 8.36
CA THR A 123 -15.16 5.24 8.47
C THR A 123 -16.15 5.25 7.29
N GLY A 124 -16.34 4.10 6.66
CA GLY A 124 -17.23 3.94 5.50
C GLY A 124 -16.62 4.37 4.16
N TRP A 125 -15.32 4.66 4.11
CA TRP A 125 -14.62 4.86 2.85
C TRP A 125 -14.50 3.54 2.06
N THR A 126 -14.55 3.65 0.74
CA THR A 126 -14.31 2.53 -0.20
C THR A 126 -13.41 3.02 -1.35
N PRO A 127 -12.50 2.18 -1.85
CA PRO A 127 -11.60 2.51 -2.96
C PRO A 127 -12.31 2.69 -4.32
#